data_AF-A0A8T4YKA4-F1
#
_entry.id   AF-A0A8T4YKA4-F1
#
_cell.length_a   1.000
_cell.length_b   1.000
_cell.length_c   1.000
_cell.angle_alpha   90.00
_cell.angle_beta   90.00
_cell.angle_gamma   90.00
#
_symmetry.space_group_name_H-M   'P 1'
#
loop_
_entity.id
_entity.type
_entity.pdbx_description
1 polymer ?
#
loop_
_entity_poly.entity_id
_entity_poly.type
_entity_poly.pdbx_seq_one_letter_code
_entity_poly.pdbx_strand_id
1 'polypeptide(L)' 'MRMMGGVDTVMPDKIVKRVVNGVLVKAGLKPVNDDMEFIKKTEEIALECGYRPIELCWMAWLIQPEEK' A
#
# COMPACT_ATOMS: atom_id res chain seq x y z
N MET A 1 13.99 -8.80 1.52
CA MET A 1 13.61 -7.40 1.19
C MET A 1 14.50 -6.94 0.05
N ARG A 2 13.99 -6.80 -1.18
CA ARG A 2 14.72 -6.10 -2.25
C ARG A 2 14.28 -4.63 -2.18
N MET A 3 14.90 -3.87 -1.28
CA MET A 3 14.93 -2.43 -1.45
C MET A 3 15.74 -2.18 -2.72
N MET A 4 15.09 -1.86 -3.83
CA MET A 4 15.81 -1.23 -4.94
C MET A 4 16.25 0.14 -4.44
N GLY A 5 17.55 0.29 -4.22
CA GLY A 5 18.17 1.41 -3.50
C GLY A 5 17.66 2.78 -3.94
N GLY A 6 16.89 3.43 -3.07
CA GLY A 6 16.49 4.82 -3.24
C GLY A 6 15.24 5.06 -4.10
N VAL A 7 14.48 4.02 -4.47
CA VAL A 7 13.21 4.20 -5.22
C VAL A 7 12.05 4.28 -4.24
N ASP A 8 11.40 5.46 -4.16
CA ASP A 8 10.25 5.74 -3.29
C ASP A 8 8.95 5.22 -3.92
N THR A 9 8.81 3.89 -4.01
CA THR A 9 7.66 3.23 -4.62
C THR A 9 7.05 2.17 -3.70
N VAL A 10 5.77 1.89 -3.90
CA VAL A 10 5.02 0.87 -3.15
C VAL A 10 5.33 -0.51 -3.69
N MET A 11 5.63 -1.46 -2.81
CA MET A 11 5.75 -2.87 -3.19
C MET A 11 4.36 -3.52 -3.19
N PRO A 12 3.86 -4.04 -4.33
CA PRO A 12 2.51 -4.62 -4.45
C PRO A 12 2.46 -6.06 -3.91
N ASP A 13 2.91 -6.26 -2.68
CA ASP A 13 2.91 -7.57 -2.04
C ASP A 13 1.52 -7.93 -1.48
N LYS A 14 1.33 -9.19 -1.09
CA LYS A 14 0.03 -9.70 -0.61
C LYS A 14 -0.45 -8.96 0.65
N ILE A 15 0.48 -8.58 1.53
CA ILE A 15 0.18 -7.90 2.79
C ILE A 15 -0.29 -6.47 2.53
N VAL A 16 0.50 -5.69 1.78
CA VAL A 16 0.17 -4.29 1.45
C VAL A 16 -1.12 -4.23 0.64
N LYS A 17 -1.31 -5.13 -0.33
CA LYS A 17 -2.57 -5.24 -1.08
C LYS A 17 -3.76 -5.49 -0.17
N ARG A 18 -3.66 -6.41 0.79
CA ARG A 18 -4.75 -6.70 1.73
C ARG A 18 -5.12 -5.48 2.57
N VAL A 19 -4.13 -4.77 3.10
CA VAL A 19 -4.36 -3.61 3.95
C VAL A 19 -4.97 -2.46 3.15
N VAL A 20 -4.34 -2.06 2.04
CA VAL A 20 -4.79 -0.92 1.22
C VAL A 20 -6.17 -1.22 0.63
N ASN A 21 -6.40 -2.41 0.06
CA ASN A 21 -7.74 -2.77 -0.43
C ASN A 21 -8.76 -2.84 0.70
N GLY A 22 -8.38 -3.26 1.90
CA GLY A 22 -9.25 -3.21 3.09
C GLY A 22 -9.66 -1.79 3.45
N VAL A 23 -8.73 -0.82 3.37
CA VAL A 23 -9.01 0.61 3.58
C VAL A 23 -9.92 1.14 2.47
N LEU A 24 -9.63 0.83 1.20
CA LEU A 24 -10.46 1.24 0.06
C LEU A 24 -11.91 0.75 0.21
N VAL A 25 -12.11 -0.52 0.56
CA VAL A 25 -13.45 -1.10 0.77
C VAL A 25 -14.17 -0.41 1.94
N LYS A 26 -13.48 -0.13 3.04
CA LYS A 26 -14.05 0.62 4.18
C LYS A 26 -14.44 2.05 3.79
N ALA A 27 -13.75 2.65 2.82
CA ALA A 27 -14.08 3.95 2.24
C ALA A 27 -15.18 3.88 1.17
N GLY A 28 -15.76 2.70 0.89
CA GLY A 28 -16.77 2.51 -0.16
C GLY A 28 -16.21 2.44 -1.59
N LEU A 29 -14.89 2.34 -1.73
CA LEU A 29 -14.20 2.19 -3.02
C LEU A 29 -14.01 0.71 -3.36
N LYS A 30 -13.82 0.43 -4.66
CA LYS A 30 -13.52 -0.92 -5.14
C LYS A 30 -12.04 -1.26 -4.89
N PRO A 31 -11.73 -2.52 -4.53
CA PRO A 31 -10.35 -2.98 -4.44
C PRO A 31 -9.68 -2.98 -5.83
N VAL A 32 -8.38 -2.73 -5.84
CA VAL A 32 -7.55 -2.74 -7.05
C VAL A 32 -6.75 -4.05 -7.09
N ASN A 33 -6.89 -4.79 -8.18
CA ASN A 33 -6.27 -6.10 -8.36
C ASN A 33 -5.04 -6.08 -9.28
N ASP A 34 -4.98 -5.12 -10.22
CA ASP A 34 -3.84 -4.95 -11.10
C ASP A 34 -2.67 -4.29 -10.35
N ASP A 35 -1.48 -4.86 -10.48
CA ASP A 35 -0.30 -4.43 -9.73
C ASP A 35 0.14 -3.02 -10.10
N MET A 36 0.04 -2.64 -11.39
CA MET A 36 0.43 -1.31 -11.86
C MET A 36 -0.59 -0.26 -11.43
N GLU A 37 -1.88 -0.57 -11.52
CA GLU A 37 -2.92 0.32 -10.98
C GLU A 37 -2.83 0.45 -9.46
N PHE A 38 -2.51 -0.64 -8.76
CA PHE A 38 -2.37 -0.66 -7.32
C PHE A 38 -1.24 0.26 -6.87
N ILE A 39 -0.07 0.18 -7.51
CA ILE A 39 1.07 1.05 -7.21
C ILE A 39 0.67 2.52 -7.39
N LYS A 40 0.15 2.87 -8.57
CA LYS A 40 -0.26 4.25 -8.88
C LYS A 40 -1.29 4.78 -7.88
N LYS A 41 -2.32 3.98 -7.60
CA LYS A 41 -3.39 4.38 -6.67
C LYS A 41 -2.87 4.56 -5.25
N THR A 42 -1.97 3.68 -4.81
CA THR A 42 -1.41 3.77 -3.46
C THR A 42 -0.44 4.95 -3.33
N GLU A 43 0.34 5.23 -4.39
CA GLU A 43 1.19 6.43 -4.47
C GLU A 43 0.36 7.71 -4.43
N GLU A 44 -0.74 7.81 -5.20
CA GLU A 44 -1.69 8.93 -5.12
C GLU A 44 -2.21 9.12 -3.69
N ILE A 45 -2.67 8.05 -3.04
CA ILE A 45 -3.21 8.11 -1.67
C ILE A 45 -2.13 8.56 -0.68
N ALA A 46 -0.91 8.05 -0.80
CA ALA A 46 0.20 8.43 0.06
C ALA A 46 0.46 9.94 -0.05
N LEU A 47 0.57 10.44 -1.27
CA LEU A 47 0.84 11.86 -1.55
C LEU A 47 -0.28 12.78 -1.07
N GLU A 48 -1.55 12.42 -1.31
CA GLU A 48 -2.72 13.16 -0.82
C GLU A 48 -2.77 13.20 0.72
N CYS A 49 -2.27 12.16 1.38
CA CYS A 49 -2.17 12.09 2.84
C CYS A 49 -0.90 12.78 3.39
N GLY A 50 -0.02 13.29 2.53
CA GLY A 50 1.26 13.90 2.92
C GLY A 50 2.35 12.91 3.35
N TYR A 51 2.22 11.64 3.00
CA TYR A 51 3.22 10.60 3.26
C TYR A 51 4.00 10.27 1.98
N ARG A 52 5.24 9.82 2.16
CA ARG A 52 5.96 9.18 1.07
C ARG A 52 5.37 7.79 0.79
N PRO A 53 5.29 7.35 -0.47
CA PRO A 53 4.86 5.99 -0.82
C PRO A 53 5.51 4.89 0.03
N ILE A 54 6.81 5.01 0.31
CA ILE A 54 7.51 4.05 1.16
C ILE A 54 6.98 4.02 2.59
N GLU A 55 6.63 5.18 3.17
CA GLU A 55 6.12 5.27 4.54
C GLU A 55 4.77 4.56 4.66
N LEU A 56 3.88 4.74 3.67
CA LEU A 56 2.61 4.02 3.62
C LEU A 56 2.82 2.51 3.48
N CYS A 57 3.76 2.09 2.64
CA CYS A 57 4.14 0.68 2.52
C CYS A 57 4.59 0.10 3.89
N TRP A 58 5.49 0.78 4.61
CA TRP A 58 5.91 0.35 5.95
C TRP A 58 4.77 0.30 6.96
N MET A 59 3.90 1.31 6.97
CA MET A 59 2.72 1.33 7.85
C MET A 59 1.79 0.14 7.56
N ALA A 60 1.57 -0.19 6.29
CA ALA A 60 0.76 -1.34 5.87
C ALA A 60 1.40 -2.69 6.27
N TRP A 61 2.73 -2.77 6.30
CA TRP A 61 3.43 -3.93 6.83
C TRP A 61 3.32 -4.04 8.36
N LEU A 62 3.38 -2.93 9.09
CA LEU A 62 3.33 -2.92 10.55
C LEU A 62 1.93 -3.17 11.11
N ILE A 63 0.88 -2.80 10.37
CA ILE A 63 -0.51 -3.00 10.80
C ILE A 63 -1.00 -4.45 10.63
N GLN A 64 -0.13 -5.37 10.21
CA GLN A 64 -0.47 -6.80 10.19
C GLN A 64 -0.94 -7.22 11.60
N PRO A 65 -2.19 -7.71 11.76
CA PRO A 65 -2.54 -8.38 12.99
C PRO A 65 -1.65 -9.62 13.11
N GLU A 66 -1.03 -9.83 14.27
CA GLU A 66 -0.38 -11.11 14.59
C GLU A 66 -1.39 -12.22 14.30
N GLU A 67 -1.02 -13.19 13.47
CA GLU A 67 -1.79 -14.42 13.29
C GLU A 67 -2.08 -14.98 14.68
N LYS A 68 -3.36 -15.03 15.06
CA LYS A 68 -3.84 -15.88 16.15
C LYS A 68 -4.14 -17.27 15.61
#